data_AF-A0A926H0L6-F1
#
_entry.id   AF-A0A926H0L6-F1
#
_cell.length_a   1.000
_cell.length_b   1.000
_cell.length_c   1.000
_cell.angle_alpha   90.00
_cell.angle_beta   90.00
_cell.angle_gamma   90.00
#
_symmetry.space_group_name_H-M   'P 1'
#
loop_
_entity.id
_entity.type
_entity.pdbx_description
1 polymer ?
#
loop_
_entity_poly.entity_id
_entity_poly.type
_entity_poly.pdbx_seq_one_letter_code
_entity_poly.pdbx_strand_id
1 'polypeptide(L)'
;MENLETLRYPIGHFTHGQTYTADDSQQHIAVIATMPYHLTELVGKWGDDRLDTPYRPGGWTVRQLVHHVADSHINAYVRTKLALTETNPTIAPYEEGEWANLADMTMSVAPSLVILSNLHHRWVAVLEAMTEADYARTYYHPGSQRTFDLEEVMAMYAWHSEHHYQHAYRLAERNGWV
;
A
#
# COMPACT_ATOMS: atom_id res chain seq x y z
N MET A 1 -22.26 -5.15 -17.54
CA MET A 1 -21.76 -5.43 -16.17
C MET A 1 -20.27 -5.22 -16.21
N GLU A 2 -19.73 -4.43 -15.29
CA GLU A 2 -18.27 -4.29 -15.16
C GLU A 2 -17.65 -5.64 -14.81
N ASN A 3 -16.47 -5.90 -15.34
CA ASN A 3 -15.74 -7.14 -15.09
C ASN A 3 -15.20 -7.09 -13.65
N LEU A 4 -15.57 -8.09 -12.82
CA LEU A 4 -15.09 -8.18 -11.43
C LEU A 4 -13.57 -8.19 -11.33
N GLU A 5 -12.88 -8.73 -12.34
CA GLU A 5 -11.42 -8.72 -12.40
C GLU A 5 -10.88 -7.30 -12.54
N THR A 6 -11.48 -6.48 -13.40
CA THR A 6 -11.08 -5.07 -13.57
C THR A 6 -11.40 -4.22 -12.34
N LEU A 7 -12.42 -4.59 -11.57
CA LEU A 7 -12.72 -3.94 -10.29
C LEU A 7 -11.74 -4.36 -9.19
N ARG A 8 -11.28 -5.62 -9.22
CA ARG A 8 -10.30 -6.13 -8.26
C ARG A 8 -8.89 -5.63 -8.57
N TYR A 9 -8.51 -5.53 -9.84
CA TYR A 9 -7.19 -5.09 -10.30
C TYR A 9 -7.32 -3.94 -11.32
N PRO A 10 -7.68 -2.73 -10.87
CA PRO A 10 -7.93 -1.60 -11.77
C PRO A 10 -6.70 -1.13 -12.55
N ILE A 11 -5.50 -1.52 -12.11
CA ILE A 11 -4.22 -1.25 -12.77
C ILE A 11 -3.47 -2.53 -13.18
N GLY A 12 -4.16 -3.66 -13.24
CA GLY A 12 -3.55 -4.98 -13.46
C GLY A 12 -2.83 -5.54 -12.23
N HIS A 13 -2.22 -6.71 -12.40
CA HIS A 13 -1.48 -7.43 -11.36
C HIS A 13 -0.03 -6.95 -11.26
N PHE A 14 0.51 -6.96 -10.05
CA PHE A 14 1.95 -6.78 -9.87
C PHE A 14 2.71 -7.98 -10.47
N THR A 15 3.81 -7.71 -11.16
CA THR A 15 4.67 -8.74 -11.74
C THR A 15 5.97 -8.84 -10.96
N HIS A 16 6.24 -10.01 -10.41
CA HIS A 16 7.42 -10.27 -9.58
C HIS A 16 8.67 -10.59 -10.41
N GLY A 17 9.85 -10.43 -9.79
CA GLY A 17 11.14 -10.80 -10.39
C GLY A 17 11.54 -9.97 -11.61
N GLN A 18 11.04 -8.73 -11.69
CA GLN A 18 11.50 -7.75 -12.67
C GLN A 18 12.81 -7.14 -12.21
N THR A 19 13.60 -6.64 -13.16
CA THR A 19 14.78 -5.81 -12.90
C THR A 19 14.42 -4.35 -13.08
N TYR A 20 14.91 -3.48 -12.21
CA TYR A 20 14.62 -2.06 -12.24
C TYR A 20 15.87 -1.24 -12.51
N THR A 21 15.70 -0.13 -13.21
CA THR A 21 16.75 0.87 -13.34
C THR A 21 16.78 1.78 -12.12
N ALA A 22 17.85 2.56 -11.96
CA ALA A 22 17.90 3.59 -10.92
C ALA A 22 16.72 4.59 -11.05
N ASP A 23 16.35 4.96 -12.28
CA ASP A 23 15.21 5.85 -12.55
C ASP A 23 13.88 5.21 -12.13
N ASP A 24 13.68 3.91 -12.39
CA ASP A 24 12.50 3.18 -11.92
C ASP A 24 12.41 3.19 -10.39
N SER A 25 13.53 2.94 -9.70
CA SER A 25 13.59 2.98 -8.24
C SER A 25 13.26 4.38 -7.68
N GLN A 26 13.76 5.46 -8.31
CA GLN A 26 13.38 6.83 -7.93
C GLN A 26 11.89 7.11 -8.19
N GLN A 27 11.33 6.62 -9.29
CA GLN A 27 9.90 6.72 -9.59
C GLN A 27 9.05 5.99 -8.53
N HIS A 28 9.46 4.79 -8.11
CA HIS A 28 8.76 4.06 -7.05
C HIS A 28 8.76 4.82 -5.73
N ILE A 29 9.91 5.40 -5.34
CA ILE A 29 10.02 6.24 -4.15
C ILE A 29 9.10 7.46 -4.26
N ALA A 30 9.03 8.12 -5.42
CA ALA A 30 8.15 9.27 -5.65
C ALA A 30 6.66 8.91 -5.53
N VAL A 31 6.24 7.75 -6.03
CA VAL A 31 4.86 7.24 -5.85
C VAL A 31 4.57 7.01 -4.37
N ILE A 32 5.47 6.34 -3.65
CA ILE A 32 5.33 6.12 -2.20
C ILE A 32 5.25 7.47 -1.48
N ALA A 33 6.09 8.44 -1.81
CA ALA A 33 6.12 9.75 -1.15
C ALA A 33 4.83 10.55 -1.32
N THR A 34 4.20 10.47 -2.49
CA THR A 34 3.04 11.30 -2.84
C THR A 34 1.70 10.63 -2.51
N MET A 35 1.64 9.30 -2.37
CA MET A 35 0.38 8.58 -2.13
C MET A 35 -0.45 9.13 -0.94
N PRO A 36 0.11 9.39 0.25
CA PRO A 36 -0.70 9.86 1.38
C PRO A 36 -1.42 11.18 1.10
N TYR A 37 -0.79 12.07 0.32
CA TYR A 37 -1.41 13.32 -0.11
C TYR A 37 -2.58 13.05 -1.07
N HIS A 38 -2.36 12.26 -2.12
CA HIS A 38 -3.42 11.93 -3.08
C HIS A 38 -4.61 11.22 -2.43
N LEU A 39 -4.34 10.26 -1.53
CA LEU A 39 -5.40 9.56 -0.82
C LEU A 39 -6.19 10.51 0.09
N THR A 40 -5.50 11.40 0.82
CA THR A 40 -6.14 12.40 1.69
C THR A 40 -7.01 13.38 0.89
N GLU A 41 -6.52 13.87 -0.24
CA GLU A 41 -7.30 14.77 -1.11
C GLU A 41 -8.55 14.07 -1.66
N LEU A 42 -8.44 12.78 -2.01
CA LEU A 42 -9.56 12.02 -2.53
C LEU A 42 -10.62 11.76 -1.47
N VAL A 43 -10.27 11.15 -0.33
CA VAL A 43 -11.24 10.59 0.63
C VAL A 43 -11.39 11.39 1.93
N GLY A 44 -10.49 12.34 2.20
CA GLY A 44 -10.43 13.02 3.51
C GLY A 44 -11.64 13.88 3.85
N LYS A 45 -12.48 14.21 2.85
CA LYS A 45 -13.73 14.98 3.02
C LYS A 45 -14.99 14.15 2.75
N TRP A 46 -14.85 12.84 2.53
CA TRP A 46 -16.00 11.97 2.29
C TRP A 46 -16.80 11.76 3.57
N GLY A 47 -18.13 11.76 3.44
CA GLY A 47 -19.05 11.37 4.51
C GLY A 47 -19.12 9.85 4.64
N ASP A 48 -19.76 9.39 5.73
CA ASP A 48 -19.92 7.96 6.02
C ASP A 48 -20.65 7.22 4.88
N ASP A 49 -21.57 7.87 4.17
CA ASP A 49 -22.26 7.32 3.00
C ASP A 49 -21.30 6.85 1.91
N ARG A 50 -20.23 7.61 1.64
CA ARG A 50 -19.21 7.25 0.66
C ARG A 50 -18.14 6.33 1.25
N LEU A 51 -17.73 6.58 2.49
CA LEU A 51 -16.70 5.78 3.16
C LEU A 51 -17.16 4.34 3.41
N ASP A 52 -18.44 4.13 3.69
CA ASP A 52 -19.02 2.80 3.95
C ASP A 52 -19.52 2.11 2.66
N THR A 53 -19.26 2.69 1.48
CA THR A 53 -19.56 2.06 0.20
C THR A 53 -18.47 1.05 -0.18
N PRO A 54 -18.82 -0.21 -0.53
CA PRO A 54 -17.87 -1.18 -1.05
C PRO A 54 -17.24 -0.73 -2.38
N TYR A 55 -15.91 -0.83 -2.52
CA TYR A 55 -15.24 -0.45 -3.78
C TYR A 55 -15.58 -1.39 -4.95
N ARG A 56 -16.06 -2.60 -4.63
CA ARG A 56 -16.62 -3.59 -5.58
C ARG A 56 -17.62 -4.51 -4.87
N PRO A 57 -18.47 -5.25 -5.59
CA PRO A 57 -19.35 -6.27 -4.99
C PRO A 57 -18.55 -7.29 -4.16
N GLY A 58 -18.95 -7.47 -2.89
CA GLY A 58 -18.29 -8.35 -1.92
C GLY A 58 -16.85 -7.95 -1.54
N GLY A 59 -16.42 -6.74 -1.88
CA GLY A 59 -15.15 -6.16 -1.45
C GLY A 59 -15.28 -5.35 -0.16
N TRP A 60 -14.14 -4.84 0.31
CA TRP A 60 -14.10 -3.90 1.43
C TRP A 60 -14.79 -2.58 1.12
N THR A 61 -15.24 -1.91 2.18
CA THR A 61 -15.60 -0.49 2.12
C THR A 61 -14.36 0.37 1.88
N VAL A 62 -14.56 1.62 1.45
CA VAL A 62 -13.46 2.58 1.32
C VAL A 62 -12.80 2.83 2.68
N ARG A 63 -13.59 2.87 3.77
CA ARG A 63 -13.09 2.99 5.14
C ARG A 63 -12.11 1.88 5.48
N GLN A 64 -12.51 0.62 5.31
CA GLN A 64 -11.65 -0.54 5.52
C GLN A 64 -10.40 -0.50 4.64
N LEU A 65 -10.54 -0.08 3.38
CA LEU A 65 -9.41 0.07 2.46
C LEU A 65 -8.38 1.10 2.97
N VAL A 66 -8.81 2.27 3.46
CA VAL A 66 -7.88 3.30 3.98
C VAL A 66 -7.15 2.81 5.23
N HIS A 67 -7.85 2.11 6.13
CA HIS A 67 -7.23 1.50 7.31
C HIS A 67 -6.22 0.41 6.92
N HIS A 68 -6.59 -0.48 6.00
CA HIS A 68 -5.70 -1.50 5.45
C HIS A 68 -4.42 -0.92 4.85
N VAL A 69 -4.52 0.18 4.09
CA VAL A 69 -3.33 0.83 3.51
C VAL A 69 -2.38 1.30 4.62
N ALA A 70 -2.90 1.83 5.74
CA ALA A 70 -2.07 2.18 6.89
C ALA A 70 -1.39 0.95 7.51
N ASP A 71 -2.13 -0.12 7.78
CA ASP A 71 -1.60 -1.34 8.40
C ASP A 71 -0.54 -2.04 7.53
N SER A 72 -0.84 -2.18 6.24
CA SER A 72 0.06 -2.79 5.27
C SER A 72 1.36 -2.00 5.17
N HIS A 73 1.29 -0.67 5.18
CA HIS A 73 2.47 0.19 5.04
C HIS A 73 3.28 0.28 6.34
N ILE A 74 2.65 0.17 7.52
CA ILE A 74 3.38 -0.01 8.80
C ILE A 74 4.22 -1.28 8.75
N ASN A 75 3.62 -2.39 8.31
CA ASN A 75 4.32 -3.66 8.16
C ASN A 75 5.48 -3.53 7.15
N ALA A 76 5.26 -2.86 6.02
CA ALA A 76 6.27 -2.59 5.00
C ALA A 76 7.48 -1.82 5.55
N TYR A 77 7.21 -0.74 6.29
CA TYR A 77 8.24 0.09 6.91
C TYR A 77 9.07 -0.70 7.93
N VAL A 78 8.42 -1.50 8.77
CA VAL A 78 9.12 -2.37 9.74
C VAL A 78 9.99 -3.40 9.00
N ARG A 79 9.45 -4.09 8.00
CA ARG A 79 10.17 -5.10 7.20
C ARG A 79 11.35 -4.50 6.45
N THR A 80 11.21 -3.28 5.92
CA THR A 80 12.30 -2.53 5.29
C THR A 80 13.46 -2.35 6.27
N LYS A 81 13.16 -1.90 7.49
CA LYS A 81 14.20 -1.72 8.51
C LYS A 81 14.88 -3.02 8.91
N LEU A 82 14.11 -4.10 9.11
CA LEU A 82 14.66 -5.43 9.42
C LEU A 82 15.62 -5.88 8.33
N ALA A 83 15.23 -5.78 7.05
CA ALA A 83 16.10 -6.14 5.92
C ALA A 83 17.39 -5.30 5.89
N LEU A 84 17.31 -3.99 6.20
CA LEU A 84 18.48 -3.09 6.24
C LEU A 84 19.44 -3.40 7.40
N THR A 85 18.95 -3.95 8.51
CA THR A 85 19.76 -4.15 9.73
C THR A 85 20.13 -5.60 10.03
N GLU A 86 19.49 -6.56 9.36
CA GLU A 86 19.68 -8.00 9.58
C GLU A 86 20.03 -8.73 8.29
N THR A 87 20.54 -9.95 8.40
CA THR A 87 20.87 -10.80 7.24
C THR A 87 19.68 -11.68 6.90
N ASN A 88 18.94 -11.31 5.86
CA ASN A 88 17.77 -12.05 5.34
C ASN A 88 16.79 -12.54 6.43
N PRO A 89 16.24 -11.64 7.27
CA PRO A 89 15.38 -12.03 8.37
C PRO A 89 14.09 -12.70 7.88
N THR A 90 13.55 -13.63 8.66
CA THR A 90 12.20 -14.15 8.43
C THR A 90 11.18 -13.17 9.03
N ILE A 91 10.33 -12.59 8.20
CA ILE A 91 9.34 -11.59 8.65
C ILE A 91 8.03 -12.24 9.10
N ALA A 92 7.28 -11.55 9.94
CA ALA A 92 5.96 -11.98 10.37
C ALA A 92 4.90 -11.68 9.28
N PRO A 93 4.15 -12.70 8.80
CA PRO A 93 2.94 -12.47 8.03
C PRO A 93 1.82 -11.95 8.94
N TYR A 94 0.76 -11.42 8.34
CA TYR A 94 -0.45 -11.01 9.05
C TYR A 94 -1.67 -11.37 8.20
N GLU A 95 -2.80 -11.65 8.86
CA GLU A 95 -4.05 -12.03 8.20
C GLU A 95 -4.86 -10.77 7.87
N GLU A 96 -4.55 -10.13 6.75
CA GLU A 96 -5.13 -8.82 6.35
C GLU A 96 -6.67 -8.83 6.32
N GLY A 97 -7.25 -9.97 5.90
CA GLY A 97 -8.70 -10.18 5.90
C GLY A 97 -9.32 -10.20 7.29
N GLU A 98 -8.61 -10.74 8.29
CA GLU A 98 -9.06 -10.75 9.68
C GLU A 98 -8.86 -9.39 10.34
N TRP A 99 -7.77 -8.67 10.01
CA TRP A 99 -7.53 -7.31 10.49
C TRP A 99 -8.65 -6.36 10.05
N ALA A 100 -9.12 -6.50 8.80
CA ALA A 100 -10.24 -5.72 8.26
C ALA A 100 -11.59 -5.93 8.99
N ASN A 101 -11.68 -6.92 9.90
CA ASN A 101 -12.87 -7.20 10.72
C ASN A 101 -12.75 -6.70 12.17
N LEU A 102 -11.63 -6.09 12.55
CA LEU A 102 -11.42 -5.56 13.89
C LEU A 102 -12.21 -4.26 14.12
N ALA A 103 -12.44 -3.91 15.38
CA ALA A 103 -13.35 -2.83 15.76
C ALA A 103 -12.89 -1.44 15.26
N ASP A 104 -11.58 -1.22 15.17
CA ASP A 104 -10.97 0.02 14.69
C ASP A 104 -11.21 0.27 13.20
N MET A 105 -11.54 -0.77 12.42
CA MET A 105 -11.86 -0.66 10.99
C MET A 105 -13.18 0.09 10.70
N THR A 106 -13.94 0.40 11.76
CA THR A 106 -15.16 1.22 11.68
C THR A 106 -14.95 2.67 12.11
N MET A 107 -13.74 3.04 12.54
CA MET A 107 -13.43 4.40 12.99
C MET A 107 -13.43 5.41 11.85
N SER A 108 -13.33 6.70 12.18
CA SER A 108 -12.99 7.73 11.19
C SER A 108 -11.69 7.35 10.47
N VAL A 109 -11.58 7.64 9.17
CA VAL A 109 -10.34 7.42 8.40
C VAL A 109 -9.23 8.41 8.75
N ALA A 110 -9.53 9.51 9.44
CA ALA A 110 -8.58 10.58 9.73
C ALA A 110 -7.30 10.11 10.46
N PRO A 111 -7.36 9.24 11.50
CA PRO A 111 -6.15 8.71 12.14
C PRO A 111 -5.26 7.94 11.16
N SER A 112 -5.83 7.11 10.28
CA SER A 112 -5.06 6.36 9.27
C SER A 112 -4.41 7.28 8.24
N LEU A 113 -5.09 8.34 7.82
CA LEU A 113 -4.49 9.35 6.92
C LEU A 113 -3.30 10.08 7.59
N VAL A 114 -3.42 10.42 8.88
CA VAL A 114 -2.33 11.02 9.66
C VAL A 114 -1.17 10.04 9.85
N ILE A 115 -1.46 8.77 10.14
CA ILE A 115 -0.47 7.70 10.23
C ILE A 115 0.28 7.59 8.91
N LEU A 116 -0.43 7.48 7.78
CA LEU A 116 0.17 7.35 6.45
C LEU A 116 1.08 8.53 6.13
N SER A 117 0.63 9.76 6.38
CA SER A 117 1.44 10.96 6.14
C SER A 117 2.76 10.93 6.91
N ASN A 118 2.73 10.66 8.22
CA ASN A 118 3.93 10.66 9.06
C ASN A 118 4.82 9.44 8.82
N LEU A 119 4.21 8.27 8.60
CA LEU A 119 4.91 7.04 8.29
C LEU A 119 5.67 7.16 6.98
N HIS A 120 5.03 7.64 5.92
CA HIS A 120 5.67 7.80 4.62
C HIS A 120 6.77 8.85 4.66
N HIS A 121 6.59 9.95 5.38
CA HIS A 121 7.68 10.91 5.59
C HIS A 121 8.93 10.25 6.18
N ARG A 122 8.73 9.36 7.17
CA ARG A 122 9.82 8.59 7.79
C ARG A 122 10.38 7.50 6.89
N TRP A 123 9.53 6.82 6.13
CA TRP A 123 9.92 5.70 5.28
C TRP A 123 10.68 6.19 4.05
N VAL A 124 10.20 7.23 3.38
CA VAL A 124 10.87 7.86 2.24
C VAL A 124 12.26 8.34 2.62
N ALA A 125 12.44 8.97 3.79
CA ALA A 125 13.77 9.36 4.26
C ALA A 125 14.75 8.17 4.43
N VAL A 126 14.24 6.96 4.70
CA VAL A 126 15.06 5.74 4.69
C VAL A 126 15.36 5.31 3.25
N LEU A 127 14.34 5.28 2.39
CA LEU A 127 14.48 4.84 0.99
C LEU A 127 15.42 5.74 0.18
N GLU A 128 15.34 7.06 0.36
CA GLU A 128 16.21 8.04 -0.30
C GLU A 128 17.67 7.97 0.17
N ALA A 129 17.92 7.42 1.37
CA ALA A 129 19.26 7.24 1.92
C ALA A 129 19.90 5.90 1.54
N MET A 130 19.15 5.00 0.90
CA MET A 130 19.66 3.70 0.47
C MET A 130 20.69 3.85 -0.65
N THR A 131 21.76 3.04 -0.57
CA THR A 131 22.70 2.86 -1.67
C THR A 131 22.23 1.76 -2.62
N GLU A 132 22.86 1.64 -3.80
CA GLU A 132 22.59 0.53 -4.72
C GLU A 132 22.78 -0.84 -4.06
N ALA A 133 23.74 -0.97 -3.14
CA ALA A 133 23.97 -2.21 -2.39
C ALA A 133 22.83 -2.50 -1.39
N ASP A 134 22.16 -1.46 -0.87
CA ASP A 134 21.03 -1.63 0.04
C ASP A 134 19.79 -2.14 -0.67
N TYR A 135 19.59 -1.80 -1.96
CA TYR A 135 18.49 -2.34 -2.77
C TYR A 135 18.52 -3.87 -2.86
N ALA A 136 19.71 -4.47 -2.87
CA ALA A 136 19.91 -5.92 -2.90
C ALA A 136 19.75 -6.61 -1.52
N ARG A 137 19.51 -5.86 -0.44
CA ARG A 137 19.23 -6.46 0.87
C ARG A 137 17.86 -7.12 0.86
N THR A 138 17.72 -8.18 1.65
CA THR A 138 16.56 -9.07 1.53
C THR A 138 15.87 -9.36 2.85
N TYR A 139 14.64 -9.85 2.77
CA TYR A 139 13.97 -10.61 3.83
C TYR A 139 13.29 -11.86 3.25
N TYR A 140 13.07 -12.87 4.10
CA TYR A 140 12.29 -14.06 3.77
C TYR A 140 10.86 -13.93 4.28
N HIS A 141 9.88 -14.10 3.38
CA HIS A 141 8.47 -14.12 3.71
C HIS A 141 7.97 -15.57 3.82
N PRO A 142 7.63 -16.08 5.02
CA PRO A 142 7.26 -17.48 5.22
C PRO A 142 5.92 -17.84 4.57
N GLY A 143 4.97 -16.89 4.48
CA GLY A 143 3.66 -17.11 3.86
C GLY A 143 3.73 -17.38 2.34
N SER A 144 4.54 -16.63 1.59
CA SER A 144 4.77 -16.86 0.16
C SER A 144 5.93 -17.81 -0.13
N GLN A 145 6.63 -18.27 0.92
CA GLN A 145 7.87 -19.05 0.83
C GLN A 145 8.91 -18.44 -0.12
N ARG A 146 9.08 -17.11 -0.06
CA ARG A 146 9.92 -16.37 -1.00
C ARG A 146 10.81 -15.35 -0.31
N THR A 147 12.01 -15.17 -0.83
CA THR A 147 12.89 -14.05 -0.50
C THR A 147 12.56 -12.86 -1.40
N PHE A 148 12.47 -11.68 -0.80
CA PHE A 148 12.28 -10.42 -1.50
C PHE A 148 13.51 -9.56 -1.25
N ASP A 149 14.04 -8.93 -2.29
CA ASP A 149 14.97 -7.81 -2.15
C ASP A 149 14.20 -6.49 -1.96
N LEU A 150 14.89 -5.47 -1.47
CA LEU A 150 14.26 -4.18 -1.19
C LEU A 150 13.87 -3.42 -2.46
N GLU A 151 14.53 -3.69 -3.60
CA GLU A 151 14.17 -3.10 -4.89
C GLU A 151 12.77 -3.53 -5.34
N GLU A 152 12.50 -4.84 -5.32
CA GLU A 152 11.18 -5.39 -5.63
C GLU A 152 10.13 -4.92 -4.62
N VAL A 153 10.49 -4.79 -3.34
CA VAL A 153 9.57 -4.29 -2.30
C VAL A 153 9.15 -2.85 -2.57
N MET A 154 10.07 -1.97 -2.96
CA MET A 154 9.72 -0.60 -3.35
C MET A 154 8.74 -0.58 -4.52
N ALA A 155 9.01 -1.36 -5.56
CA ALA A 155 8.12 -1.48 -6.73
C ALA A 155 6.74 -2.01 -6.34
N MET A 156 6.69 -3.05 -5.51
CA MET A 156 5.46 -3.67 -5.02
C MET A 156 4.61 -2.68 -4.22
N TYR A 157 5.23 -1.88 -3.33
CA TYR A 157 4.49 -0.90 -2.53
C TYR A 157 4.13 0.38 -3.29
N ALA A 158 4.88 0.73 -4.36
CA ALA A 158 4.43 1.73 -5.32
C ALA A 158 3.17 1.25 -6.08
N TRP A 159 3.17 0.00 -6.55
CA TRP A 159 1.98 -0.61 -7.16
C TRP A 159 0.82 -0.71 -6.16
N HIS A 160 1.05 -1.16 -4.93
CA HIS A 160 0.02 -1.29 -3.88
C HIS A 160 -0.62 0.06 -3.54
N SER A 161 0.21 1.11 -3.48
CA SER A 161 -0.23 2.50 -3.29
C SER A 161 -1.21 2.93 -4.38
N GLU A 162 -0.81 2.81 -5.64
CA GLU A 162 -1.65 3.20 -6.77
C GLU A 162 -2.88 2.29 -6.91
N HIS A 163 -2.72 0.99 -6.66
CA HIS A 163 -3.78 0.00 -6.74
C HIS A 163 -4.97 0.34 -5.83
N HIS A 164 -4.68 0.64 -4.55
CA HIS A 164 -5.73 0.98 -3.59
C HIS A 164 -6.27 2.41 -3.77
N TYR A 165 -5.44 3.35 -4.20
CA TYR A 165 -5.93 4.65 -4.64
C TYR A 165 -6.97 4.49 -5.77
N GLN A 166 -6.66 3.66 -6.77
CA GLN A 166 -7.55 3.43 -7.91
C GLN A 166 -8.84 2.68 -7.53
N HIS A 167 -8.85 1.83 -6.51
CA HIS A 167 -10.12 1.27 -6.01
C HIS A 167 -11.09 2.37 -5.56
N ALA A 168 -10.61 3.33 -4.77
CA ALA A 168 -11.41 4.45 -4.29
C ALA A 168 -11.75 5.43 -5.42
N TYR A 169 -10.77 5.80 -6.25
CA TYR A 169 -10.94 6.76 -7.35
C TYR A 169 -11.95 6.25 -8.39
N ARG A 170 -11.81 5.00 -8.84
CA ARG A 170 -12.74 4.41 -9.81
C ARG A 170 -14.15 4.25 -9.22
N LEU A 171 -14.27 3.97 -7.93
CA LEU A 171 -15.57 4.00 -7.25
C LEU A 171 -16.19 5.41 -7.32
N ALA A 172 -15.40 6.43 -7.04
CA ALA A 172 -15.85 7.81 -7.10
C ALA A 172 -16.30 8.21 -8.52
N GLU A 173 -15.53 7.85 -9.57
CA GLU A 173 -15.91 8.08 -10.97
C GLU A 173 -17.26 7.43 -11.31
N ARG A 174 -17.45 6.14 -10.97
CA ARG A 174 -18.69 5.40 -11.28
C ARG A 174 -19.92 5.97 -10.59
N ASN A 175 -19.73 6.64 -9.46
CA ASN A 175 -20.81 7.26 -8.69
C ASN A 175 -20.93 8.78 -8.89
N GLY A 176 -20.10 9.38 -9.76
CA GLY A 176 -20.13 10.82 -10.05
C GLY A 176 -19.74 11.71 -8.85
N TRP A 177 -18.79 11.24 -8.02
CA TRP A 177 -18.32 11.95 -6.83
C TRP A 177 -17.11 12.85 -7.08
N VAL A 178 -16.46 12.64 -8.23
CA VAL A 178 -15.31 13.38 -8.78
C VAL A 178 -15.57 13.72 -10.24
#